data_AF-A0A1B6J3D6-F1
#
_entry.id   AF-A0A1B6J3D6-F1
#
_cell.length_a   1.000
_cell.length_b   1.000
_cell.length_c   1.000
_cell.angle_alpha   90.00
_cell.angle_beta   90.00
_cell.angle_gamma   90.00
#
_symmetry.space_group_name_H-M   'P 1'
#
loop_
_entity.id
_entity.type
_entity.pdbx_description
1 polymer ?
#
loop_
_entity_poly.entity_id
_entity_poly.type
_entity_poly.pdbx_seq_one_letter_code
_entity_poly.pdbx_strand_id
1 'polypeptide(L)'
;FNNSPDETSYYRHILMREDLTQSLIMIQPILYSYSFNGPPEPVLLDTSSIQPDRILLMDTFFQILIFHGETIAQWRALRYQDMPEYENFKQLLQAPVDDAQEILHTRFPMPRYIDTEQGGSQARFLLSKVNPSQTHNNMYSYGAESGAPVLTDDVSLQVFMEHLKKLAVSSTA
;
A
#
# COMPACT_ATOMS: atom_id res chain seq x y z
N PHE A 1 -9.59 16.95 5.09
CA PHE A 1 -10.11 16.27 6.30
C PHE A 1 -8.99 15.45 6.95
N ASN A 2 -9.13 15.09 8.23
CA ASN A 2 -8.21 14.25 9.03
C ASN A 2 -6.71 14.63 9.04
N ASN A 3 -6.39 15.88 8.73
CA ASN A 3 -5.05 16.44 8.92
C ASN A 3 -5.19 17.78 9.63
N SER A 4 -4.26 18.08 10.52
CA SER A 4 -4.11 19.42 11.10
C SER A 4 -3.67 20.44 10.03
N PRO A 5 -3.90 21.75 10.26
CA PRO A 5 -3.38 22.81 9.40
C PRO A 5 -1.86 22.75 9.22
N ASP A 6 -1.14 22.37 10.27
CA ASP A 6 0.33 22.29 10.28
C ASP A 6 0.82 21.09 9.45
N GLU A 7 0.20 19.92 9.60
CA GLU A 7 0.51 18.75 8.75
C GLU A 7 0.26 19.06 7.27
N THR A 8 -0.86 19.73 6.97
CA THR A 8 -1.19 20.13 5.59
C THR A 8 -0.15 21.08 5.02
N SER A 9 0.30 22.05 5.83
CA SER A 9 1.34 23.01 5.43
C SER A 9 2.68 22.32 5.21
N TYR A 10 3.03 21.38 6.08
CA TYR A 10 4.23 20.56 5.96
C TYR A 10 4.24 19.73 4.66
N TYR A 11 3.17 18.98 4.37
CA TYR A 11 3.11 18.16 3.15
C TYR A 11 3.22 19.01 1.88
N ARG A 12 2.55 20.17 1.84
CA ARG A 12 2.62 21.10 0.70
C ARG A 12 4.01 21.70 0.55
N HIS A 13 4.63 22.12 1.65
CA HIS A 13 5.98 22.70 1.63
C HIS A 13 7.00 21.73 1.03
N ILE A 14 6.94 20.46 1.43
CA ILE A 14 7.84 19.43 0.90
C ILE A 14 7.57 19.16 -0.58
N LEU A 15 6.30 18.98 -0.99
CA LEU A 15 5.93 18.77 -2.40
C LEU A 15 6.41 19.89 -3.33
N MET A 16 6.45 21.14 -2.87
CA MET A 16 6.88 22.29 -3.67
C MET A 16 8.41 22.41 -3.81
N ARG A 17 9.19 21.55 -3.14
CA ARG A 17 10.65 21.59 -3.12
C ARG A 17 11.32 20.36 -3.73
N GLU A 18 10.63 19.24 -3.73
CA GLU A 18 11.15 17.97 -4.18
C GLU A 18 11.20 17.83 -5.71
N ASP A 19 12.01 16.87 -6.18
CA ASP A 19 12.15 16.58 -7.61
C ASP A 19 10.93 15.83 -8.19
N LEU A 20 10.98 15.55 -9.49
CA LEU A 20 9.92 14.82 -10.19
C LEU A 20 9.65 13.45 -9.57
N THR A 21 10.70 12.68 -9.27
CA THR A 21 10.59 11.31 -8.78
C THR A 21 9.92 11.27 -7.41
N GLN A 22 10.40 12.08 -6.47
CA GLN A 22 9.83 12.17 -5.13
C GLN A 22 8.40 12.75 -5.16
N SER A 23 8.13 13.72 -6.03
CA SER A 23 6.79 14.28 -6.22
C SER A 23 5.78 13.25 -6.73
N LEU A 24 6.20 12.36 -7.65
CA LEU A 24 5.33 11.26 -8.12
C LEU A 24 4.98 10.30 -6.99
N ILE A 25 5.94 9.94 -6.13
CA ILE A 25 5.73 9.08 -4.97
C ILE A 25 4.75 9.73 -3.97
N MET A 26 4.83 11.06 -3.77
CA MET A 26 3.88 11.78 -2.91
C MET A 26 2.44 11.79 -3.45
N ILE A 27 2.28 11.88 -4.78
CA ILE A 27 0.96 11.95 -5.44
C ILE A 27 0.35 10.55 -5.55
N GLN A 28 1.12 9.59 -6.05
CA GLN A 28 0.74 8.19 -6.21
C GLN A 28 1.78 7.33 -5.50
N PRO A 29 1.52 6.91 -4.25
CA PRO A 29 2.39 6.01 -3.51
C PRO A 29 2.70 4.75 -4.30
N ILE A 30 3.94 4.28 -4.16
CA ILE A 30 4.38 3.03 -4.75
C ILE A 30 4.09 1.87 -3.79
N LEU A 31 3.76 0.71 -4.35
CA LEU A 31 3.48 -0.50 -3.61
C LEU A 31 4.26 -1.66 -4.23
N TYR A 32 5.15 -2.27 -3.46
CA TYR A 32 5.86 -3.48 -3.84
C TYR A 32 5.28 -4.69 -3.13
N SER A 33 5.24 -5.82 -3.82
CA SER A 33 4.79 -7.10 -3.30
C SER A 33 5.93 -8.10 -3.23
N TYR A 34 6.06 -8.74 -2.07
CA TYR A 34 7.04 -9.78 -1.79
C TYR A 34 6.28 -11.07 -1.53
N SER A 35 6.65 -12.13 -2.23
CA SER A 35 6.06 -13.46 -2.08
C SER A 35 7.11 -14.53 -2.33
N PHE A 36 6.78 -15.79 -2.09
CA PHE A 36 7.66 -16.91 -2.43
C PHE A 36 7.78 -17.16 -3.94
N ASN A 37 6.87 -16.60 -4.74
CA ASN A 37 6.72 -16.95 -6.15
C ASN A 37 7.57 -16.11 -7.10
N GLY A 38 8.46 -15.26 -6.59
CA GLY A 38 9.32 -14.43 -7.43
C GLY A 38 10.05 -13.32 -6.68
N PRO A 39 10.86 -12.53 -7.40
CA PRO A 39 11.46 -11.33 -6.86
C PRO A 39 10.38 -10.27 -6.51
N PRO A 40 10.74 -9.23 -5.74
CA PRO A 40 9.84 -8.12 -5.46
C PRO A 40 9.31 -7.49 -6.74
N GLU A 41 7.99 -7.31 -6.83
CA GLU A 41 7.33 -6.75 -8.00
C GLU A 41 6.47 -5.52 -7.64
N PRO A 42 6.42 -4.48 -8.49
CA PRO A 42 5.51 -3.37 -8.30
C PRO A 42 4.07 -3.85 -8.57
N VAL A 43 3.17 -3.55 -7.64
CA VAL A 43 1.74 -3.89 -7.74
C VAL A 43 0.88 -2.62 -7.73
N LEU A 44 -0.36 -2.76 -8.17
CA LEU A 44 -1.30 -1.65 -8.17
C LEU A 44 -1.63 -1.22 -6.74
N LEU A 45 -1.74 0.10 -6.51
CA LEU A 45 -2.20 0.66 -5.23
C LEU A 45 -3.71 0.44 -5.09
N ASP A 46 -4.12 -0.81 -4.92
CA ASP A 46 -5.49 -1.28 -5.03
C ASP A 46 -5.75 -2.40 -4.02
N THR A 47 -6.99 -2.49 -3.53
CA THR A 47 -7.40 -3.52 -2.56
C THR A 47 -7.14 -4.95 -3.00
N SER A 48 -7.20 -5.21 -4.32
CA SER A 48 -6.90 -6.54 -4.89
C SER A 48 -5.44 -6.98 -4.68
N SER A 49 -4.52 -6.04 -4.45
CA SER A 49 -3.10 -6.35 -4.18
C SER A 49 -2.84 -6.76 -2.73
N ILE A 50 -3.83 -6.61 -1.84
CA ILE A 50 -3.73 -7.00 -0.43
C ILE A 50 -4.11 -8.48 -0.32
N GLN A 51 -3.10 -9.34 -0.40
CA GLN A 51 -3.23 -10.80 -0.37
C GLN A 51 -2.67 -11.40 0.94
N PRO A 52 -3.25 -12.50 1.45
CA PRO A 52 -2.87 -13.06 2.75
C PRO A 52 -1.47 -13.70 2.77
N ASP A 53 -0.97 -14.15 1.62
CA ASP A 53 0.30 -14.86 1.43
C ASP A 53 1.46 -13.94 1.01
N ARG A 54 1.26 -12.62 1.02
CA ARG A 54 2.25 -11.63 0.56
C ARG A 54 2.61 -10.62 1.64
N ILE A 55 3.79 -10.03 1.50
CA ILE A 55 4.21 -8.84 2.25
C ILE A 55 4.17 -7.67 1.28
N LEU A 56 3.72 -6.51 1.74
CA LEU A 56 3.69 -5.28 0.96
C LEU A 56 4.62 -4.24 1.56
N LEU A 57 5.40 -3.56 0.71
CA LEU A 57 6.14 -2.35 1.06
C LEU A 57 5.49 -1.18 0.36
N MET A 58 4.85 -0.30 1.13
CA MET A 58 4.24 0.94 0.64
C MET A 58 5.17 2.12 0.96
N ASP A 59 5.46 2.92 -0.05
CA ASP A 59 6.18 4.17 0.11
C ASP A 59 5.31 5.35 -0.35
N THR A 60 4.98 6.21 0.60
CA THR A 60 4.15 7.42 0.43
C THR A 60 4.97 8.71 0.45
N PHE A 61 6.30 8.60 0.31
CA PHE A 61 7.30 9.61 0.61
C PHE A 61 7.43 9.90 2.11
N PHE A 62 6.33 10.26 2.78
CA PHE A 62 6.30 10.66 4.20
C PHE A 62 6.30 9.46 5.16
N GLN A 63 5.84 8.31 4.70
CA GLN A 63 5.75 7.08 5.47
C GLN A 63 6.23 5.90 4.62
N ILE A 64 7.04 5.04 5.23
CA ILE A 64 7.41 3.72 4.71
C ILE A 64 6.67 2.70 5.56
N LEU A 65 5.81 1.90 4.94
CA LEU A 65 4.96 0.95 5.63
C LEU A 65 5.19 -0.45 5.08
N ILE A 66 5.53 -1.37 5.99
CA ILE A 66 5.55 -2.80 5.72
C ILE A 66 4.27 -3.41 6.26
N PHE A 67 3.55 -4.13 5.40
CA PHE A 67 2.31 -4.81 5.72
C PHE A 67 2.47 -6.31 5.51
N HIS A 68 2.23 -7.09 6.55
CA HIS A 68 2.18 -8.55 6.46
C HIS A 68 0.76 -9.06 6.26
N GLY A 69 0.54 -9.81 5.17
CA GLY A 69 -0.71 -10.52 4.93
C GLY A 69 -1.03 -11.54 6.04
N GLU A 70 -2.28 -11.97 6.14
CA GLU A 70 -2.78 -12.82 7.23
C GLU A 70 -1.94 -14.08 7.45
N THR A 71 -1.65 -14.83 6.38
CA THR A 71 -0.89 -16.09 6.46
C THR A 71 0.56 -15.82 6.87
N ILE A 72 1.16 -14.76 6.33
CA ILE A 72 2.53 -14.35 6.69
C ILE A 72 2.61 -13.93 8.17
N ALA A 73 1.64 -13.15 8.65
CA ALA A 73 1.55 -12.73 10.03
C ALA A 73 1.42 -13.93 10.99
N GLN A 74 0.58 -14.91 10.64
CA GLN A 74 0.44 -16.15 11.39
C GLN A 74 1.77 -16.93 11.46
N TRP A 75 2.48 -17.10 10.34
CA TRP A 75 3.79 -17.78 10.33
C TRP A 75 4.86 -17.02 11.12
N ARG A 76 4.86 -15.69 11.05
CA ARG A 76 5.75 -14.82 11.84
C ARG A 76 5.50 -15.00 13.33
N ALA A 77 4.23 -15.07 13.75
CA ALA A 77 3.83 -15.28 15.14
C ALA A 77 4.21 -16.67 15.66
N LEU A 78 4.12 -17.70 14.80
CA LEU A 78 4.56 -19.07 15.09
C LEU A 78 6.09 -19.24 15.07
N ARG A 79 6.84 -18.18 14.74
CA ARG A 79 8.31 -18.15 14.69
C ARG A 79 8.92 -19.17 13.73
N TYR A 80 8.28 -19.40 12.58
CA TYR A 80 8.87 -20.25 11.55
C TYR A 80 10.21 -19.71 11.05
N GLN A 81 10.42 -18.39 11.07
CA GLN A 81 11.67 -17.75 10.70
C GLN A 81 12.88 -18.13 11.58
N ASP A 82 12.65 -18.66 12.78
CA ASP A 82 13.73 -19.08 13.69
C ASP A 82 14.14 -20.55 13.45
N MET A 83 13.36 -21.29 12.67
CA MET A 83 13.60 -22.70 12.37
C MET A 83 14.51 -22.83 11.14
N PRO A 84 15.53 -23.71 11.19
CA PRO A 84 16.47 -23.87 10.08
C PRO A 84 15.82 -24.42 8.81
N GLU A 85 14.69 -25.12 8.91
CA GLU A 85 13.96 -25.61 7.72
C GLU A 85 13.28 -24.48 6.92
N TYR A 86 13.05 -23.31 7.52
CA TYR A 86 12.32 -22.20 6.92
C TYR A 86 13.19 -20.94 6.73
N GLU A 87 14.48 -21.10 6.42
CA GLU A 87 15.38 -19.98 6.13
C GLU A 87 14.83 -19.07 5.00
N ASN A 88 14.14 -19.65 4.02
CA ASN A 88 13.48 -18.89 2.94
C ASN A 88 12.43 -17.90 3.48
N PHE A 89 11.69 -18.27 4.53
CA PHE A 89 10.70 -17.38 5.14
C PHE A 89 11.37 -16.22 5.89
N LYS A 90 12.50 -16.49 6.56
CA LYS A 90 13.31 -15.46 7.18
C LYS A 90 13.83 -14.46 6.14
N GLN A 91 14.31 -14.94 5.00
CA GLN A 91 14.74 -14.09 3.89
C GLN A 91 13.56 -13.26 3.34
N LEU A 92 12.38 -13.86 3.18
CA LEU A 92 11.18 -13.14 2.75
C LEU A 92 10.79 -12.00 3.71
N LEU A 93 10.90 -12.22 5.03
CA LEU A 93 10.62 -11.17 6.02
C LEU A 93 11.67 -10.06 6.01
N GLN A 94 12.93 -10.39 5.71
CA GLN A 94 14.04 -9.44 5.74
C GLN A 94 14.10 -8.54 4.50
N ALA A 95 13.79 -9.08 3.32
CA ALA A 95 13.83 -8.35 2.05
C ALA A 95 13.15 -6.96 2.07
N PRO A 96 11.86 -6.81 2.48
CA PRO A 96 11.23 -5.50 2.53
C PRO A 96 11.82 -4.57 3.59
N VAL A 97 12.45 -5.12 4.65
CA VAL A 97 13.13 -4.33 5.68
C VAL A 97 14.40 -3.71 5.11
N ASP A 98 15.18 -4.49 4.36
CA ASP A 98 16.42 -4.03 3.73
C ASP A 98 16.12 -2.91 2.72
N ASP A 99 15.12 -3.11 1.85
CA ASP A 99 14.68 -2.10 0.89
C ASP A 99 14.16 -0.83 1.59
N ALA A 100 13.41 -0.99 2.69
CA ALA A 100 12.93 0.14 3.48
C ALA A 100 14.10 0.93 4.11
N GLN A 101 15.14 0.25 4.63
CA GLN A 101 16.29 0.93 5.21
C GLN A 101 17.03 1.79 4.18
N GLU A 102 17.20 1.31 2.95
CA GLU A 102 17.83 2.09 1.87
C GLU A 102 17.10 3.42 1.63
N ILE A 103 15.76 3.39 1.61
CA ILE A 103 14.94 4.59 1.44
C ILE A 103 15.06 5.52 2.66
N LEU A 104 15.03 4.96 3.87
CA LEU A 104 15.14 5.74 5.12
C LEU A 104 16.48 6.47 5.26
N HIS A 105 17.57 5.88 4.75
CA HIS A 105 18.90 6.48 4.81
C HIS A 105 19.14 7.59 3.79
N THR A 106 18.41 7.58 2.68
CA THR A 106 18.63 8.50 1.55
C THR A 106 17.64 9.66 1.52
N ARG A 107 16.42 9.47 2.03
CA ARG A 107 15.36 10.48 1.94
C ARG A 107 15.43 11.52 3.05
N PHE A 108 15.24 12.78 2.68
CA PHE A 108 15.03 13.89 3.60
C PHE A 108 13.68 14.56 3.31
N PRO A 109 12.87 14.89 4.34
CA PRO A 109 13.02 14.50 5.73
C PRO A 109 12.84 12.97 5.92
N MET A 110 13.43 12.42 6.99
CA MET A 110 13.34 10.99 7.28
C MET A 110 11.86 10.56 7.38
N PRO A 111 11.41 9.59 6.57
CA PRO A 111 10.05 9.09 6.63
C PRO A 111 9.74 8.41 7.95
N ARG A 112 8.47 8.40 8.34
CA ARG A 112 8.02 7.57 9.45
C ARG A 112 7.98 6.09 9.00
N TYR A 113 8.71 5.24 9.71
CA TYR A 113 8.67 3.78 9.51
C TYR A 113 7.49 3.14 10.26
N ILE A 114 6.77 2.24 9.59
CA ILE A 114 5.60 1.54 10.12
C ILE A 114 5.72 0.05 9.74
N ASP A 115 5.71 -0.84 10.74
CA ASP A 115 5.57 -2.29 10.56
C ASP A 115 4.19 -2.68 11.11
N THR A 116 3.36 -3.31 10.27
CA THR A 116 1.99 -3.70 10.63
C THR A 116 1.61 -4.99 9.89
N GLU A 117 0.51 -5.58 10.32
CA GLU A 117 -0.03 -6.82 9.76
C GLU A 117 -1.54 -6.72 9.56
N GLN A 118 -2.11 -7.75 8.92
CA GLN A 118 -3.56 -7.89 8.78
C GLN A 118 -4.26 -7.79 10.14
N GLY A 119 -5.26 -6.92 10.25
CA GLY A 119 -5.97 -6.64 11.50
C GLY A 119 -5.25 -5.68 12.46
N GLY A 120 -4.00 -5.28 12.16
CA GLY A 120 -3.24 -4.32 12.95
C GLY A 120 -3.80 -2.89 12.86
N SER A 121 -3.76 -2.14 13.98
CA SER A 121 -4.31 -0.78 14.03
C SER A 121 -3.65 0.23 13.09
N GLN A 122 -2.38 0.00 12.72
CA GLN A 122 -1.61 0.83 11.80
C GLN A 122 -1.86 0.45 10.32
N ALA A 123 -2.49 -0.70 10.03
CA ALA A 123 -2.84 -1.10 8.66
C ALA A 123 -3.76 -0.09 7.97
N ARG A 124 -4.50 0.73 8.74
CA ARG A 124 -5.29 1.86 8.23
C ARG A 124 -4.51 2.84 7.35
N PHE A 125 -3.20 2.98 7.57
CA PHE A 125 -2.36 3.84 6.74
C PHE A 125 -2.25 3.31 5.31
N LEU A 126 -2.20 1.99 5.12
CA LEU A 126 -2.29 1.35 3.81
C LEU A 126 -3.73 1.44 3.26
N LEU A 127 -4.72 1.03 4.07
CA LEU A 127 -6.12 0.94 3.61
C LEU A 127 -6.72 2.29 3.18
N SER A 128 -6.25 3.41 3.74
CA SER A 128 -6.67 4.76 3.35
C SER A 128 -5.99 5.30 2.08
N LYS A 129 -5.01 4.57 1.53
CA LYS A 129 -4.26 4.96 0.32
C LYS A 129 -4.58 4.10 -0.89
N VAL A 130 -5.10 2.89 -0.69
CA VAL A 130 -5.47 1.98 -1.77
C VAL A 130 -6.78 2.37 -2.44
N ASN A 131 -6.85 2.15 -3.75
CA ASN A 131 -8.08 2.27 -4.51
C ASN A 131 -9.10 1.22 -4.04
N PRO A 132 -10.34 1.61 -3.67
CA PRO A 132 -11.36 0.69 -3.20
C PRO A 132 -12.06 -0.02 -4.37
N SER A 133 -11.34 -0.88 -5.10
CA SER A 133 -11.94 -1.73 -6.14
C SER A 133 -12.86 -2.80 -5.56
N GLN A 134 -12.53 -3.28 -4.36
CA GLN A 134 -13.31 -4.21 -3.57
C GLN A 134 -13.84 -3.49 -2.31
N THR A 135 -15.13 -3.21 -2.30
CA THR A 135 -15.83 -2.60 -1.15
C THR A 135 -16.86 -3.56 -0.58
N HIS A 136 -17.35 -3.26 0.63
CA HIS A 136 -18.47 -3.97 1.25
C HIS A 136 -19.73 -4.03 0.37
N ASN A 137 -19.92 -3.08 -0.54
CA ASN A 137 -21.05 -3.04 -1.46
C ASN A 137 -20.94 -4.08 -2.60
N ASN A 138 -19.72 -4.43 -3.02
CA ASN A 138 -19.47 -5.39 -4.10
C ASN A 138 -18.99 -6.76 -3.60
N MET A 139 -18.76 -6.92 -2.29
CA MET A 139 -18.24 -8.14 -1.65
C MET A 139 -19.14 -9.37 -1.85
N TYR A 140 -20.44 -9.17 -2.09
CA TYR A 140 -21.42 -10.25 -2.33
C TYR A 140 -21.75 -10.48 -3.81
N SER A 141 -21.04 -9.82 -4.73
CA SER A 141 -21.16 -10.13 -6.15
C SER A 141 -20.54 -11.50 -6.43
N TYR A 142 -21.31 -12.39 -7.07
CA TYR A 142 -20.90 -13.76 -7.39
C TYR A 142 -19.55 -13.78 -8.14
N GLY A 143 -18.50 -14.33 -7.53
CA GLY A 143 -17.16 -14.46 -8.13
C GLY A 143 -16.07 -13.49 -7.61
N ALA A 144 -16.32 -12.74 -6.53
CA ALA A 144 -15.30 -11.86 -5.96
C ALA A 144 -14.11 -12.65 -5.38
N GLU A 145 -12.92 -12.41 -5.94
CA GLU A 145 -11.65 -12.94 -5.46
C GLU A 145 -11.34 -12.44 -4.05
N SER A 146 -10.76 -13.33 -3.24
CA SER A 146 -10.23 -13.05 -1.90
C SER A 146 -9.41 -11.75 -1.87
N GLY A 147 -9.88 -10.76 -1.11
CA GLY A 147 -9.17 -9.51 -0.84
C GLY A 147 -9.72 -8.83 0.41
N ALA A 148 -8.97 -7.88 0.97
CA ALA A 148 -9.40 -7.11 2.14
C ALA A 148 -10.35 -5.97 1.69
N PRO A 149 -11.67 -6.06 1.95
CA PRO A 149 -12.60 -5.04 1.50
C PRO A 149 -12.38 -3.76 2.29
N VAL A 150 -12.25 -2.64 1.59
CA VAL A 150 -12.14 -1.33 2.25
C VAL A 150 -13.55 -0.79 2.54
N LEU A 151 -13.75 -0.41 3.80
CA LEU A 151 -14.98 0.23 4.27
C LEU A 151 -14.92 1.73 3.96
N THR A 152 -15.24 2.10 2.71
CA THR A 152 -15.34 3.49 2.27
C THR A 152 -16.48 3.67 1.27
N ASP A 153 -17.01 4.89 1.21
CA ASP A 153 -17.94 5.37 0.18
C ASP A 153 -17.18 6.12 -0.95
N ASP A 154 -15.85 6.14 -0.90
CA ASP A 154 -15.02 6.76 -1.94
C ASP A 154 -15.20 6.06 -3.29
N VAL A 155 -15.06 6.86 -4.35
CA VAL A 155 -15.22 6.42 -5.74
C VAL A 155 -13.98 5.64 -6.17
N SER A 156 -14.16 4.42 -6.69
CA SER A 156 -13.05 3.66 -7.26
C SER A 156 -12.54 4.30 -8.55
N LEU A 157 -11.28 4.03 -8.89
CA LEU A 157 -10.66 4.51 -10.13
C LEU A 157 -11.46 4.10 -11.36
N GLN A 158 -12.08 2.92 -11.37
CA GLN A 158 -12.93 2.47 -12.46
C GLN A 158 -14.13 3.42 -12.64
N VAL A 159 -14.87 3.71 -11.59
CA VAL A 159 -16.05 4.60 -11.64
C VAL A 159 -15.63 6.03 -12.02
N PHE A 160 -14.50 6.51 -11.49
CA PHE A 160 -13.92 7.79 -11.91
C PHE A 160 -13.66 7.83 -13.41
N MET A 161 -13.01 6.80 -13.96
CA MET A 161 -12.70 6.71 -15.38
C MET A 161 -13.95 6.56 -16.25
N GLU A 162 -14.99 5.86 -15.80
CA GLU A 162 -16.27 5.75 -16.50
C GLU A 162 -16.96 7.12 -16.61
N HIS A 163 -17.01 7.87 -15.51
CA HIS A 163 -17.55 9.24 -15.50
C HIS A 163 -16.74 10.17 -16.38
N LEU A 164 -15.40 10.12 -16.28
CA LEU A 164 -14.49 10.91 -17.12
C LEU A 164 -14.74 10.62 -18.61
N LYS A 165 -14.78 9.34 -19.00
CA LYS A 165 -15.05 8.93 -20.38
C LYS A 165 -16.40 9.45 -20.85
N LYS A 166 -17.46 9.28 -20.04
CA LYS A 166 -18.81 9.74 -20.37
C LYS A 166 -18.85 11.25 -20.62
N LEU A 167 -18.21 12.04 -19.76
CA LEU A 167 -18.17 13.50 -19.90
C LEU A 167 -17.31 13.96 -21.07
N ALA A 168 -16.16 13.30 -21.28
CA ALA A 168 -15.27 13.60 -22.39
C ALA A 168 -15.96 13.41 -23.75
N VAL A 169 -16.90 12.46 -23.86
CA VAL A 169 -17.68 12.22 -25.08
C VAL A 169 -19.06 12.89 -25.09
N SER A 170 -19.52 13.48 -23.98
CA SER A 170 -20.86 14.09 -23.89
C SER A 170 -20.92 15.55 -24.36
N SER A 171 -19.84 16.07 -24.95
CA SER A 171 -19.84 17.39 -25.56
C SER A 171 -20.25 17.26 -27.03
N THR A 172 -21.42 17.81 -27.35
CA THR A 172 -21.84 18.26 -28.68
C THR A 172 -20.76 19.16 -29.26
N ALA A 173 -19.98 18.63 -30.21
CA ALA A 173 -19.20 19.45 -31.13
C ALA A 173 -20.15 20.24 -32.05
#